data_AF-A0A2N9L4L1-F1
#
_entry.id   AF-A0A2N9L4L1-F1
#
_cell.length_a   1.000
_cell.length_b   1.000
_cell.length_c   1.000
_cell.angle_alpha   90.00
_cell.angle_beta   90.00
_cell.angle_gamma   90.00
#
_symmetry.space_group_name_H-M   'P 1'
#
loop_
_entity.id
_entity.type
_entity.pdbx_description
1 polymer ?
#
loop_
_entity_poly.entity_id
_entity_poly.type
_entity_poly.pdbx_seq_one_letter_code
_entity_poly.pdbx_strand_id
1 'polypeptide(L)'
;MLPPHKTRELARSLVASEADAATTPLHTEPATVRAYERLRRQLGAPVGIDGFQALASRALALAKSESPRLSTVQVTPNGGLRGLSEVESQAKTDEDGEAGIILIAQLLGLFLTFLGEATTLRLIEDLRLQSDIRTVSTTSTADTTNSAADGPAMAAAFEDLLLEIDRLRSVSERIETLADKHPDMEDGLVSVAGNIRSIASVLDVFTLIRSKAGGSQEDGLNPETNRYMN
;
A
#
# COMPACT_ATOMS: atom_id res chain seq x y z
N MET A 1 -6.30 -16.79 -8.47
CA MET A 1 -7.18 -15.66 -8.08
C MET A 1 -7.84 -16.01 -6.77
N LEU A 2 -7.79 -15.11 -5.78
CA LEU A 2 -8.57 -15.25 -4.56
C LEU A 2 -10.06 -15.06 -4.92
N PRO A 3 -10.98 -15.85 -4.34
CA PRO A 3 -12.41 -15.66 -4.63
C PRO A 3 -12.83 -14.23 -4.25
N PRO A 4 -13.65 -13.55 -5.08
CA PRO A 4 -14.07 -12.16 -4.87
C PRO A 4 -14.80 -11.93 -3.54
N HIS A 5 -15.29 -13.01 -2.91
CA HIS A 5 -15.87 -12.98 -1.58
C HIS A 5 -14.85 -12.65 -0.48
N LYS A 6 -13.61 -13.15 -0.58
CA LYS A 6 -12.60 -12.97 0.47
C LYS A 6 -12.07 -11.53 0.51
N THR A 7 -11.89 -10.87 -0.63
CA THR A 7 -11.51 -9.44 -0.66
C THR A 7 -12.65 -8.55 -0.16
N ARG A 8 -13.91 -8.92 -0.42
CA ARG A 8 -15.08 -8.22 0.14
C ARG A 8 -15.20 -8.38 1.65
N GLU A 9 -14.96 -9.56 2.19
CA GLU A 9 -14.93 -9.79 3.65
C GLU A 9 -13.83 -8.98 4.33
N LEU A 10 -12.62 -8.95 3.75
CA LEU A 10 -11.52 -8.12 4.25
C LEU A 10 -11.88 -6.63 4.20
N ALA A 11 -12.48 -6.16 3.11
CA ALA A 11 -12.95 -4.79 2.97
C ALA A 11 -14.01 -4.44 4.02
N ARG A 12 -15.03 -5.29 4.21
CA ARG A 12 -16.07 -5.10 5.25
C ARG A 12 -15.45 -5.02 6.64
N SER A 13 -14.52 -5.93 6.94
CA SER A 13 -13.87 -5.96 8.25
C SER A 13 -12.98 -4.73 8.50
N LEU A 14 -12.28 -4.23 7.48
CA LEU A 14 -11.49 -3.00 7.58
C LEU A 14 -12.40 -1.78 7.81
N VAL A 15 -13.50 -1.68 7.07
CA VAL A 15 -14.49 -0.59 7.23
C VAL A 15 -15.13 -0.64 8.62
N ALA A 16 -15.45 -1.84 9.14
CA ALA A 16 -15.97 -2.01 10.48
C ALA A 16 -15.00 -1.50 11.56
N SER A 17 -13.69 -1.77 11.43
CA SER A 17 -12.70 -1.25 12.38
C SER A 17 -12.60 0.29 12.38
N GLU A 18 -12.90 0.95 11.25
CA GLU A 18 -12.97 2.43 11.17
C GLU A 18 -14.30 3.00 11.68
N ALA A 19 -15.35 2.19 11.78
CA ALA A 19 -16.61 2.59 12.40
C ALA A 19 -16.48 2.57 13.93
N ASP A 20 -15.84 1.53 14.48
CA ASP A 20 -15.62 1.38 15.92
C ASP A 20 -14.66 2.44 16.48
N ALA A 21 -13.61 2.80 15.73
CA ALA A 21 -12.67 3.86 16.12
C ALA A 21 -13.29 5.28 16.16
N ALA A 22 -14.49 5.46 15.60
CA ALA A 22 -15.15 6.77 15.46
C ALA A 22 -16.05 7.15 16.64
N THR A 23 -15.90 6.53 17.81
CA THR A 23 -16.64 6.93 19.03
C THR A 23 -16.28 8.35 19.53
N THR A 24 -15.34 9.05 18.87
CA THR A 24 -15.07 10.48 19.10
C THR A 24 -15.91 11.36 18.14
N PRO A 25 -16.74 12.28 18.65
CA PRO A 25 -17.85 12.91 17.91
C PRO A 25 -17.45 13.98 16.87
N LEU A 26 -16.24 13.91 16.31
CA LEU A 26 -15.68 14.94 15.40
C LEU A 26 -15.46 14.46 13.95
N HIS A 27 -15.77 13.21 13.63
CA HIS A 27 -15.55 12.65 12.29
C HIS A 27 -16.86 12.46 11.52
N THR A 28 -17.23 13.47 10.72
CA THR A 28 -18.42 13.50 9.86
C THR A 28 -18.31 12.63 8.59
N GLU A 29 -17.11 12.13 8.28
CA GLU A 29 -16.88 11.34 7.06
C GLU A 29 -17.30 9.87 7.23
N PRO A 30 -17.84 9.22 6.18
CA PRO A 30 -18.19 7.79 6.23
C PRO A 30 -16.99 6.87 6.50
N ALA A 31 -17.24 5.70 7.11
CA ALA A 31 -16.19 4.77 7.52
C ALA A 31 -15.34 4.24 6.36
N THR A 32 -15.89 4.12 5.17
CA THR A 32 -15.16 3.68 3.97
C THR A 32 -14.17 4.74 3.46
N VAL A 33 -14.55 6.03 3.53
CA VAL A 33 -13.68 7.16 3.14
C VAL A 33 -12.49 7.19 4.09
N ARG A 34 -12.74 6.97 5.39
CA ARG A 34 -11.67 6.84 6.40
C ARG A 34 -10.77 5.64 6.13
N ALA A 35 -11.35 4.46 5.83
CA ALA A 35 -10.58 3.26 5.49
C ALA A 35 -9.69 3.49 4.25
N TYR A 36 -10.23 4.12 3.22
CA TYR A 36 -9.50 4.47 2.01
C TYR A 36 -8.35 5.46 2.29
N GLU A 37 -8.63 6.55 2.99
CA GLU A 37 -7.59 7.55 3.33
C GLU A 37 -6.51 6.98 4.25
N ARG A 38 -6.86 5.98 5.07
CA ARG A 38 -5.88 5.25 5.87
C ARG A 38 -4.98 4.36 5.02
N LEU A 39 -5.56 3.60 4.08
CA LEU A 39 -4.81 2.84 3.08
C LEU A 39 -3.88 3.76 2.29
N ARG A 40 -4.40 4.91 1.84
CA ARG A 40 -3.62 5.94 1.16
C ARG A 40 -2.48 6.48 2.01
N ARG A 41 -2.70 6.79 3.29
CA ARG A 41 -1.64 7.32 4.17
C ARG A 41 -0.54 6.31 4.41
N GLN A 42 -0.91 5.05 4.67
CA GLN A 42 0.07 3.98 4.87
C GLN A 42 0.85 3.65 3.60
N LEU A 43 0.21 3.78 2.43
CA LEU A 43 0.80 3.42 1.16
C LEU A 43 1.38 4.61 0.38
N GLY A 44 1.07 5.85 0.76
CA GLY A 44 1.51 7.04 0.05
C GLY A 44 3.01 7.30 0.18
N ALA A 45 3.60 6.96 1.33
CA ALA A 45 5.05 7.00 1.52
C ALA A 45 5.80 5.86 0.80
N PRO A 46 5.37 4.58 0.86
CA PRO A 46 6.09 3.48 0.20
C PRO A 46 5.81 3.30 -1.30
N VAL A 47 4.61 3.64 -1.80
CA VAL A 47 4.23 3.49 -3.23
C VAL A 47 4.48 4.78 -4.01
N GLY A 48 4.59 5.91 -3.32
CA GLY A 48 4.56 7.24 -3.92
C GLY A 48 3.14 7.64 -4.34
N ILE A 49 2.95 8.94 -4.49
CA ILE A 49 1.63 9.53 -4.81
C ILE A 49 1.12 9.02 -6.17
N ASP A 50 1.98 9.03 -7.19
CA ASP A 50 1.64 8.62 -8.56
C ASP A 50 1.30 7.13 -8.64
N GLY A 51 2.07 6.29 -7.94
CA GLY A 51 1.83 4.85 -7.91
C GLY A 51 0.52 4.50 -7.19
N PHE A 52 0.24 5.15 -6.06
CA PHE A 52 -1.03 4.96 -5.37
C PHE A 52 -2.20 5.50 -6.21
N GLN A 53 -2.05 6.64 -6.87
CA GLN A 53 -3.05 7.20 -7.77
C GLN A 53 -3.39 6.23 -8.92
N ALA A 54 -2.38 5.60 -9.53
CA ALA A 54 -2.58 4.61 -10.59
C ALA A 54 -3.36 3.38 -10.08
N LEU A 55 -3.00 2.86 -8.90
CA LEU A 55 -3.70 1.73 -8.27
C LEU A 55 -5.14 2.10 -7.89
N ALA A 56 -5.35 3.27 -7.30
CA ALA A 56 -6.66 3.79 -6.97
C ALA A 56 -7.54 3.98 -8.21
N SER A 57 -6.97 4.51 -9.30
CA SER A 57 -7.70 4.71 -10.56
C SER A 57 -8.11 3.39 -11.18
N ARG A 58 -7.22 2.39 -11.14
CA ARG A 58 -7.53 1.04 -11.60
C ARG A 58 -8.60 0.37 -10.75
N ALA A 59 -8.47 0.43 -9.42
CA ALA A 59 -9.46 -0.10 -8.49
C ALA A 59 -10.83 0.56 -8.70
N LEU A 60 -10.86 1.87 -8.92
CA LEU A 60 -12.09 2.62 -9.20
C LEU A 60 -12.71 2.24 -10.54
N ALA A 61 -11.92 2.03 -11.59
CA ALA A 61 -12.42 1.56 -12.88
C ALA A 61 -13.10 0.19 -12.75
N LEU A 62 -12.48 -0.74 -12.01
CA LEU A 62 -13.06 -2.06 -11.72
C LEU A 62 -14.33 -1.93 -10.86
N ALA A 63 -14.30 -1.12 -9.82
CA ALA A 63 -15.43 -0.90 -8.95
C ALA A 63 -16.62 -0.25 -9.69
N LYS A 64 -16.37 0.67 -10.63
CA LYS A 64 -17.41 1.26 -11.50
C LYS A 64 -18.07 0.22 -12.41
N SER A 65 -17.32 -0.80 -12.84
CA SER A 65 -17.88 -1.90 -13.65
C SER A 65 -18.81 -2.81 -12.84
N GLU A 66 -18.57 -2.94 -11.52
CA GLU A 66 -19.43 -3.72 -10.61
C GLU A 66 -20.58 -2.87 -10.01
N SER A 67 -20.36 -1.58 -9.78
CA SER A 67 -21.34 -0.66 -9.21
C SER A 67 -21.36 0.68 -9.97
N PRO A 68 -22.33 0.89 -10.87
CA PRO A 68 -22.47 2.12 -11.64
C PRO A 68 -22.64 3.39 -10.80
N ARG A 69 -23.01 3.26 -9.52
CA ARG A 69 -23.16 4.38 -8.57
C ARG A 69 -21.84 5.08 -8.29
N LEU A 70 -20.71 4.37 -8.43
CA LEU A 70 -19.38 4.96 -8.30
C LEU A 70 -18.97 5.82 -9.49
N SER A 71 -19.79 5.91 -10.56
CA SER A 71 -19.48 6.66 -11.78
C SER A 71 -19.08 8.12 -11.52
N THR A 72 -19.69 8.76 -10.53
CA THR A 72 -19.42 10.15 -10.09
C THR A 72 -18.15 10.28 -9.26
N VAL A 73 -17.63 9.18 -8.70
CA VAL A 73 -16.41 9.17 -7.90
C VAL A 73 -15.19 9.36 -8.80
N GLN A 74 -14.24 10.17 -8.35
CA GLN A 74 -12.99 10.45 -9.05
C GLN A 74 -11.79 10.35 -8.11
N VAL A 75 -10.65 9.91 -8.66
CA VAL A 75 -9.36 9.94 -7.97
C VAL A 75 -8.70 11.30 -8.24
N THR A 76 -8.30 11.99 -7.18
CA THR A 76 -7.58 13.26 -7.24
C THR A 76 -6.11 13.05 -7.57
N PRO A 77 -5.36 14.10 -8.00
CA PRO A 77 -3.93 14.00 -8.28
C PRO A 77 -3.08 13.52 -7.09
N ASN A 78 -3.55 13.73 -5.86
CA ASN A 78 -2.85 13.27 -4.66
C ASN A 78 -3.21 11.81 -4.28
N GLY A 79 -3.99 11.12 -5.11
CA GLY A 79 -4.50 9.78 -4.84
C GLY A 79 -5.67 9.74 -3.85
N GLY A 80 -6.29 10.86 -3.50
CA GLY A 80 -7.51 10.89 -2.67
C GLY A 80 -8.79 10.68 -3.47
N LEU A 81 -9.92 10.38 -2.81
CA LEU A 81 -11.22 10.25 -3.48
C LEU A 81 -12.07 11.51 -3.33
N ARG A 82 -12.76 11.88 -4.42
CA ARG A 82 -13.83 12.88 -4.44
C ARG A 82 -15.13 12.22 -4.91
N GLY A 83 -16.26 12.54 -4.27
CA GLY A 83 -17.58 12.01 -4.65
C GLY A 83 -18.02 10.76 -3.88
N LEU A 84 -17.11 10.10 -3.13
CA LEU A 84 -17.44 8.86 -2.41
C LEU A 84 -18.37 9.14 -1.22
N SER A 85 -18.17 10.24 -0.50
CA SER A 85 -19.00 10.59 0.66
C SER A 85 -20.45 10.84 0.28
N GLU A 86 -20.69 11.44 -0.87
CA GLU A 86 -22.01 11.75 -1.40
C GLU A 86 -22.74 10.48 -1.87
N VAL A 87 -22.02 9.56 -2.51
CA VAL A 87 -22.57 8.26 -2.94
C VAL A 87 -23.04 7.44 -1.75
N GLU A 88 -22.32 7.49 -0.63
CA GLU A 88 -22.65 6.75 0.58
C GLU A 88 -23.73 7.40 1.42
N SER A 89 -23.76 8.72 1.50
CA SER A 89 -24.83 9.45 2.20
C SER A 89 -26.20 9.26 1.51
N GLN A 90 -26.20 8.90 0.22
CA GLN A 90 -27.40 8.59 -0.55
C GLN A 90 -27.80 7.10 -0.50
N ALA A 91 -27.01 6.23 0.14
CA ALA A 91 -27.39 4.83 0.35
C ALA A 91 -28.54 4.76 1.36
N LYS A 92 -29.74 4.41 0.87
CA LYS A 92 -30.97 4.36 1.69
C LYS A 92 -31.19 2.99 2.35
N THR A 93 -30.41 1.97 2.00
CA THR A 93 -30.51 0.59 2.51
C THR A 93 -29.12 -0.03 2.69
N ASP A 94 -29.01 -1.07 3.53
CA ASP A 94 -27.72 -1.74 3.82
C ASP A 94 -27.12 -2.44 2.58
N GLU A 95 -27.93 -2.90 1.64
CA GLU A 95 -27.46 -3.46 0.35
C GLU A 95 -26.94 -2.36 -0.60
N ASP A 96 -27.52 -1.16 -0.52
CA ASP A 96 -27.14 0.02 -1.30
C ASP A 96 -25.83 0.69 -0.80
N GLY A 97 -25.38 0.33 0.40
CA GLY A 97 -24.18 0.87 1.06
C GLY A 97 -22.87 0.20 0.65
N GLU A 98 -22.91 -0.85 -0.17
CA GLU A 98 -21.71 -1.62 -0.50
C GLU A 98 -20.79 -0.96 -1.54
N ALA A 99 -21.17 0.17 -2.15
CA ALA A 99 -20.37 0.80 -3.20
C ALA A 99 -18.93 1.12 -2.75
N GLY A 100 -18.74 1.67 -1.54
CA GLY A 100 -17.41 1.92 -0.98
C GLY A 100 -16.67 0.63 -0.61
N ILE A 101 -17.39 -0.39 -0.12
CA ILE A 101 -16.81 -1.71 0.19
C ILE A 101 -16.30 -2.38 -1.09
N ILE A 102 -17.04 -2.30 -2.19
CA ILE A 102 -16.63 -2.81 -3.51
C ILE A 102 -15.34 -2.12 -3.94
N LEU A 103 -15.24 -0.80 -3.81
CA LEU A 103 -14.03 -0.06 -4.15
C LEU A 103 -12.81 -0.53 -3.33
N ILE A 104 -12.97 -0.64 -2.01
CA ILE A 104 -11.90 -1.11 -1.11
C ILE A 104 -11.54 -2.57 -1.45
N ALA A 105 -12.51 -3.42 -1.73
CA ALA A 105 -12.28 -4.82 -2.11
C ALA A 105 -11.49 -4.94 -3.41
N GLN A 106 -11.78 -4.11 -4.42
CA GLN A 106 -11.00 -4.06 -5.66
C GLN A 106 -9.56 -3.60 -5.39
N LEU A 107 -9.38 -2.59 -4.55
CA LEU A 107 -8.05 -2.10 -4.17
C LEU A 107 -7.23 -3.17 -3.43
N LEU A 108 -7.84 -3.86 -2.46
CA LEU A 108 -7.21 -4.98 -1.75
C LEU A 108 -6.91 -6.16 -2.68
N GLY A 109 -7.77 -6.41 -3.68
CA GLY A 109 -7.52 -7.43 -4.71
C GLY A 109 -6.29 -7.11 -5.56
N LEU A 110 -6.10 -5.84 -5.91
CA LEU A 110 -4.87 -5.38 -6.58
C LEU A 110 -3.64 -5.57 -5.68
N PHE A 111 -3.72 -5.21 -4.39
CA PHE A 111 -2.61 -5.45 -3.47
C PHE A 111 -2.27 -6.92 -3.31
N LEU A 112 -3.29 -7.78 -3.21
CA LEU A 112 -3.07 -9.22 -3.15
C LEU A 112 -2.36 -9.75 -4.40
N THR A 113 -2.66 -9.17 -5.56
CA THR A 113 -2.07 -9.56 -6.84
C THR A 113 -0.62 -9.05 -6.98
N PHE A 114 -0.33 -7.84 -6.51
CA PHE A 114 0.99 -7.21 -6.69
C PHE A 114 1.96 -7.44 -5.53
N LEU A 115 1.48 -7.49 -4.29
CA LEU A 115 2.29 -7.63 -3.06
C LEU A 115 2.24 -9.05 -2.49
N GLY A 116 1.25 -9.86 -2.89
CA GLY A 116 1.00 -11.19 -2.34
C GLY A 116 0.17 -11.19 -1.06
N GLU A 117 -0.29 -12.38 -0.67
CA GLU A 117 -1.22 -12.56 0.47
C GLU A 117 -0.61 -12.19 1.81
N ALA A 118 0.61 -12.66 2.11
CA ALA A 118 1.26 -12.41 3.39
C ALA A 118 1.46 -10.90 3.65
N THR A 119 1.93 -10.16 2.64
CA THR A 119 2.16 -8.71 2.72
C THR A 119 0.85 -7.94 2.88
N THR A 120 -0.17 -8.31 2.11
CA THR A 120 -1.48 -7.64 2.15
C THR A 120 -2.18 -7.87 3.50
N LEU A 121 -2.11 -9.08 4.05
CA LEU A 121 -2.68 -9.38 5.37
C LEU A 121 -1.93 -8.65 6.48
N ARG A 122 -0.59 -8.61 6.44
CA ARG A 122 0.22 -7.85 7.41
C ARG A 122 -0.09 -6.36 7.38
N LEU A 123 -0.31 -5.78 6.20
CA LEU A 123 -0.75 -4.39 6.06
C LEU A 123 -2.11 -4.16 6.71
N ILE A 124 -3.08 -5.05 6.47
CA ILE A 124 -4.42 -4.95 7.08
C ILE A 124 -4.35 -5.10 8.60
N GLU A 125 -3.51 -5.99 9.11
CA GLU A 125 -3.30 -6.18 10.55
C GLU A 125 -2.65 -4.95 11.18
N ASP A 126 -1.61 -4.38 10.57
CA ASP A 126 -0.98 -3.13 11.03
C ASP A 126 -1.98 -1.96 11.00
N LEU A 127 -2.81 -1.88 9.95
CA LEU A 127 -3.91 -0.92 9.88
C LEU A 127 -4.87 -1.08 11.05
N ARG A 128 -5.20 -2.30 11.49
CA ARG A 128 -6.08 -2.50 12.66
C ARG A 128 -5.41 -2.10 13.96
N LEU A 129 -4.16 -2.50 14.18
CA LEU A 129 -3.43 -2.22 15.43
C LEU A 129 -3.20 -0.72 15.66
N GLN A 130 -2.98 0.04 14.59
CA GLN A 130 -2.83 1.50 14.69
C GLN A 130 -4.12 2.21 15.18
N SER A 131 -5.29 1.55 15.13
CA SER A 131 -6.56 2.09 15.66
C SER A 131 -6.55 2.05 17.18
N ASP A 132 -5.96 0.98 17.73
CA ASP A 132 -5.90 0.70 19.17
C ASP A 132 -4.79 1.50 19.86
N ILE A 133 -3.73 1.90 19.15
CA ILE A 133 -2.66 2.72 19.71
C ILE A 133 -3.12 4.17 19.94
N ARG A 134 -4.09 4.66 19.15
CA ARG A 134 -4.61 6.03 19.30
C ARG A 134 -5.42 6.23 20.59
N THR A 135 -5.94 5.16 21.19
CA THR A 135 -6.66 5.22 22.48
C THR A 135 -5.74 5.06 23.70
N VAL A 136 -4.46 4.71 23.51
CA VAL A 136 -3.47 4.57 24.60
C VAL A 136 -2.22 5.40 24.31
N SER A 137 -2.40 6.71 24.15
CA SER A 137 -1.28 7.66 24.19
C SER A 137 -1.52 8.75 25.22
N THR A 138 -1.54 8.32 26.49
CA THR A 138 -0.98 9.07 27.62
C THR A 138 -0.58 8.07 28.71
N THR A 139 0.65 7.52 28.65
CA THR A 139 1.57 7.37 29.80
C THR A 139 2.87 6.66 29.38
N SER A 140 3.93 7.47 29.28
CA SER A 140 5.32 7.24 29.69
C SER A 140 5.98 5.85 29.66
N THR A 141 7.08 5.81 28.89
CA THR A 141 8.41 5.16 29.13
C THR A 141 8.58 3.65 29.34
N ALA A 142 9.54 3.15 28.56
CA ALA A 142 10.45 2.02 28.79
C ALA A 142 9.84 0.61 28.78
N ASP A 143 10.18 -0.21 27.79
CA ASP A 143 11.29 -1.15 27.97
C ASP A 143 11.79 -1.72 26.63
N THR A 144 13.09 -2.00 26.60
CA THR A 144 13.86 -2.59 25.50
C THR A 144 13.78 -4.11 25.59
N THR A 145 13.60 -4.83 24.48
CA THR A 145 14.25 -6.12 24.29
C THR A 145 14.54 -6.43 22.82
N ASN A 146 15.81 -6.73 22.58
CA ASN A 146 16.48 -6.91 21.30
C ASN A 146 16.24 -8.32 20.72
N SER A 147 16.37 -8.48 19.40
CA SER A 147 16.95 -9.70 18.82
C SER A 147 17.83 -9.34 17.63
N ALA A 148 19.11 -9.13 17.91
CA ALA A 148 20.17 -8.81 16.96
C ALA A 148 20.98 -10.08 16.63
N ALA A 149 20.36 -11.06 15.98
CA ALA A 149 21.02 -12.31 15.60
C ALA A 149 21.03 -12.62 14.08
N ASP A 150 20.29 -11.89 13.24
CA ASP A 150 20.14 -12.21 11.80
C ASP A 150 20.91 -11.29 10.83
N GLY A 151 21.74 -10.38 11.33
CA GLY A 151 22.44 -9.35 10.52
C GLY A 151 23.19 -9.87 9.28
N PRO A 152 24.09 -10.87 9.38
CA PRO A 152 24.92 -11.31 8.24
C PRO A 152 24.18 -12.24 7.27
N ALA A 153 23.27 -13.09 7.75
CA ALA A 153 22.48 -13.97 6.89
C ALA A 153 21.45 -13.19 6.08
N MET A 154 20.86 -12.14 6.69
CA MET A 154 19.93 -11.24 6.01
C MET A 154 20.62 -10.35 4.98
N ALA A 155 21.89 -9.97 5.21
CA ALA A 155 22.69 -9.24 4.23
C ALA A 155 23.05 -10.12 3.01
N ALA A 156 23.37 -11.39 3.21
CA ALA A 156 23.61 -12.33 2.10
C ALA A 156 22.34 -12.54 1.25
N ALA A 157 21.19 -12.73 1.89
CA ALA A 157 19.90 -12.84 1.19
C ALA A 157 19.53 -11.57 0.40
N PHE A 158 20.06 -10.41 0.80
CA PHE A 158 19.85 -9.14 0.13
C PHE A 158 20.72 -8.98 -1.10
N GLU A 159 21.99 -9.38 -1.03
CA GLU A 159 22.87 -9.46 -2.20
C GLU A 159 22.32 -10.47 -3.23
N ASP A 160 21.83 -11.62 -2.76
CA ASP A 160 21.14 -12.59 -3.63
C ASP A 160 19.90 -11.96 -4.29
N LEU A 161 19.16 -11.11 -3.58
CA LEU A 161 17.99 -10.41 -4.12
C LEU A 161 18.39 -9.35 -5.16
N LEU A 162 19.46 -8.59 -4.95
CA LEU A 162 19.99 -7.63 -5.93
C LEU A 162 20.42 -8.34 -7.22
N LEU A 163 21.09 -9.48 -7.08
CA LEU A 163 21.46 -10.33 -8.23
C LEU A 163 20.24 -10.80 -9.02
N GLU A 164 19.15 -11.15 -8.33
CA GLU A 164 17.92 -11.60 -8.99
C GLU A 164 17.17 -10.42 -9.66
N ILE A 165 17.20 -9.22 -9.08
CA ILE A 165 16.67 -8.00 -9.70
C ILE A 165 17.38 -7.71 -11.03
N ASP A 166 18.71 -7.81 -11.05
CA ASP A 166 19.49 -7.61 -12.26
C ASP A 166 19.21 -8.70 -13.31
N ARG A 167 19.00 -9.95 -12.88
CA ARG A 167 18.57 -11.04 -13.76
C ARG A 167 17.21 -10.76 -14.39
N LEU A 168 16.23 -10.28 -13.63
CA LEU A 168 14.93 -9.90 -14.15
C LEU A 168 15.03 -8.77 -15.18
N ARG A 169 15.86 -7.75 -14.92
CA ARG A 169 16.11 -6.66 -15.88
C ARG A 169 16.72 -7.19 -17.18
N SER A 170 17.73 -8.05 -17.09
CA SER A 170 18.35 -8.69 -18.26
C SER A 170 17.36 -9.56 -19.04
N VAL A 171 16.48 -10.29 -18.35
CA VAL A 171 15.42 -11.08 -19.01
C VAL A 171 14.42 -10.17 -19.72
N SER A 172 14.04 -9.04 -19.12
CA SER A 172 13.15 -8.07 -19.77
C SER A 172 13.73 -7.53 -21.09
N GLU A 173 15.02 -7.16 -21.10
CA GLU A 173 15.72 -6.66 -22.29
C GLU A 173 15.83 -7.73 -23.38
N ARG A 174 16.07 -8.99 -22.98
CA ARG A 174 16.13 -10.13 -23.92
C ARG A 174 14.78 -10.44 -24.55
N ILE A 175 13.68 -10.30 -23.79
CA ILE A 175 12.33 -10.49 -24.32
C ILE A 175 11.93 -9.34 -25.25
N GLU A 176 12.35 -8.11 -24.95
CA GLU A 176 12.14 -6.94 -25.83
C GLU A 176 12.92 -7.13 -27.15
N THR A 177 14.17 -7.57 -27.08
CA THR A 177 14.97 -7.93 -28.28
C THR A 177 14.36 -9.11 -29.05
N LEU A 178 13.62 -10.00 -28.38
CA LEU A 178 12.91 -11.10 -29.01
C LEU A 178 11.63 -10.61 -29.71
N ALA A 179 10.95 -9.61 -29.13
CA ALA A 179 9.80 -8.93 -29.74
C ALA A 179 10.19 -8.28 -31.07
N ASP A 180 11.32 -7.57 -31.12
CA ASP A 180 11.86 -6.95 -32.34
C ASP A 180 12.08 -7.95 -33.48
N LYS A 181 12.34 -9.21 -33.15
CA LYS A 181 12.59 -10.30 -34.12
C LYS A 181 11.32 -11.02 -34.55
N HIS A 182 10.21 -10.85 -33.83
CA HIS A 182 8.95 -11.56 -34.03
C HIS A 182 7.77 -10.58 -33.99
N PRO A 183 7.57 -9.76 -35.05
CA PRO A 183 6.55 -8.70 -35.08
C PRO A 183 5.11 -9.22 -34.90
N ASP A 184 4.83 -10.46 -35.31
CA ASP A 184 3.52 -11.09 -35.11
C ASP A 184 3.15 -11.31 -33.62
N MET A 185 4.12 -11.15 -32.71
CA MET A 185 3.99 -11.39 -31.27
C MET A 185 4.48 -10.21 -30.42
N GLU A 186 4.76 -9.07 -31.05
CA GLU A 186 5.42 -7.89 -30.47
C GLU A 186 4.68 -7.34 -29.25
N ASP A 187 3.39 -7.01 -29.39
CA ASP A 187 2.57 -6.43 -28.31
C ASP A 187 2.57 -7.29 -27.04
N GLY A 188 2.49 -8.62 -27.22
CA GLY A 188 2.51 -9.58 -26.12
C GLY A 188 3.86 -9.65 -25.44
N LEU A 189 4.96 -9.68 -26.20
CA LEU A 189 6.32 -9.79 -25.68
C LEU A 189 6.78 -8.48 -25.02
N VAL A 190 6.47 -7.31 -25.62
CA VAL A 190 6.75 -5.99 -25.03
C VAL A 190 5.99 -5.81 -23.72
N SER A 191 4.72 -6.22 -23.66
CA SER A 191 3.95 -6.16 -22.41
C SER A 191 4.55 -7.05 -21.31
N VAL A 192 5.00 -8.26 -21.65
CA VAL A 192 5.65 -9.17 -20.69
C VAL A 192 6.99 -8.60 -20.22
N ALA A 193 7.81 -8.05 -21.11
CA ALA A 193 9.06 -7.37 -20.75
C ALA A 193 8.81 -6.19 -19.81
N GLY A 194 7.81 -5.37 -20.09
CA GLY A 194 7.40 -4.25 -19.23
C GLY A 194 6.95 -4.69 -17.84
N ASN A 195 6.19 -5.78 -17.74
CA ASN A 195 5.77 -6.34 -16.46
C ASN A 195 6.96 -6.84 -15.62
N ILE A 196 7.90 -7.55 -16.24
CA ILE A 196 9.13 -8.04 -15.58
C ILE A 196 9.98 -6.87 -15.07
N ARG A 197 10.12 -5.79 -15.86
CA ARG A 197 10.83 -4.57 -15.47
C ARG A 197 10.16 -3.86 -14.30
N SER A 198 8.83 -3.83 -14.28
CA SER A 198 8.05 -3.26 -13.18
C SER A 198 8.24 -4.06 -11.88
N ILE A 199 8.24 -5.40 -11.96
CA ILE A 199 8.54 -6.28 -10.82
C ILE A 199 9.96 -6.05 -10.30
N ALA A 200 10.96 -5.98 -11.18
CA ALA A 200 12.34 -5.69 -10.80
C ALA A 200 12.46 -4.34 -10.07
N SER A 201 11.72 -3.32 -10.53
CA SER A 201 11.70 -1.99 -9.90
C SER A 201 11.05 -2.02 -8.51
N VAL A 202 9.99 -2.80 -8.31
CA VAL A 202 9.35 -2.96 -6.99
C VAL A 202 10.29 -3.68 -6.00
N LEU A 203 11.03 -4.69 -6.46
CA LEU A 203 12.02 -5.38 -5.64
C LEU A 203 13.20 -4.46 -5.28
N ASP A 204 13.59 -3.55 -6.17
CA ASP A 204 14.61 -2.52 -5.92
C ASP A 204 14.17 -1.49 -4.86
N VAL A 205 12.86 -1.25 -4.73
CA VAL A 205 12.31 -0.43 -3.64
C VAL A 205 12.36 -1.19 -2.32
N PHE A 206 12.09 -2.50 -2.33
CA PHE A 206 12.21 -3.35 -1.14
C PHE A 206 13.65 -3.38 -0.61
N THR A 207 14.64 -3.40 -1.50
CA THR A 207 16.05 -3.31 -1.11
C THR A 207 16.37 -1.94 -0.48
N LEU A 208 15.89 -0.85 -1.08
CA LEU A 208 16.11 0.52 -0.60
C LEU A 208 15.47 0.82 0.77
N ILE A 209 14.23 0.35 1.01
CA ILE A 209 13.51 0.53 2.29
C ILE A 209 14.30 -0.12 3.44
N ARG A 210 14.94 -1.26 3.19
CA ARG A 210 15.68 -1.98 4.23
C ARG A 210 17.10 -1.44 4.44
N SER A 211 17.78 -0.99 3.39
CA SER A 211 19.06 -0.27 3.54
C SER A 211 18.92 0.92 4.50
N LYS A 212 17.81 1.66 4.40
CA LYS A 212 17.49 2.79 5.30
C LYS A 212 17.06 2.36 6.71
N ALA A 213 16.44 1.20 6.87
CA ALA A 213 16.06 0.64 8.18
C ALA A 213 17.24 -0.02 8.94
N GLY A 214 18.35 -0.34 8.25
CA GLY A 214 19.58 -0.87 8.83
C GLY A 214 20.64 0.19 9.16
N GLY A 215 20.46 1.44 8.73
CA GLY A 215 21.37 2.55 9.02
C GLY A 215 20.97 3.30 10.28
N SER A 216 21.24 2.74 11.46
CA SER A 216 21.23 3.53 12.70
C SER A 216 22.47 4.45 12.75
N GLN A 217 22.19 5.75 12.72
CA GLN A 217 22.70 6.72 13.69
C GLN A 217 24.24 6.90 13.80
N GLU A 218 24.81 7.65 12.85
CA GLU A 218 25.94 8.55 13.13
C GLU A 218 25.79 9.80 12.25
N ASP A 219 24.82 10.65 12.58
CA ASP A 219 24.96 12.05 12.20
C ASP A 219 24.20 12.95 13.18
N GLY A 220 24.91 13.93 13.73
CA GLY A 220 24.31 15.04 14.47
C GLY A 220 24.21 14.89 15.99
N LEU A 221 25.35 14.83 16.69
CA LEU A 221 25.44 15.52 17.99
C LEU A 221 26.64 16.45 17.99
N ASN A 222 26.44 17.62 17.38
CA ASN A 222 27.18 18.81 17.77
C ASN A 222 26.17 19.93 18.02
N PRO A 223 25.99 20.32 19.29
CA PRO A 223 25.68 21.70 19.58
C PRO A 223 26.73 22.25 20.56
N GLU A 224 27.63 23.07 20.02
CA GLU A 224 28.22 24.15 20.80
C GLU A 224 27.08 24.97 21.41
N THR A 225 26.94 25.00 22.73
CA THR A 225 26.34 26.13 23.47
C THR A 225 26.68 26.01 24.96
N ASN A 226 27.36 27.05 25.45
CA ASN A 226 27.50 27.48 26.85
C ASN A 226 28.29 26.62 27.84
N ARG A 227 29.54 27.05 28.08
CA ARG A 227 30.16 26.96 29.40
C ARG A 227 30.83 28.28 29.76
N TYR A 228 30.07 29.15 30.43
CA TYR A 228 30.59 30.21 31.31
C TYR A 228 30.31 29.81 32.77
N MET A 229 31.20 30.22 33.67
CA MET A 229 31.34 29.91 35.11
C MET A 229 32.01 28.55 35.37
N ASN A 230 33.19 28.46 36.00
CA ASN A 230 33.77 29.27 37.07
C ASN A 230 35.29 29.38 36.90
#